data_AF-A0A536SR34-F1
#
_entry.id   AF-A0A536SR34-F1
#
_cell.length_a   1.000
_cell.length_b   1.000
_cell.length_c   1.000
_cell.angle_alpha   90.00
_cell.angle_beta   90.00
_cell.angle_gamma   90.00
#
_symmetry.space_group_name_H-M   'P 1'
#
loop_
_entity.id
_entity.type
_entity.pdbx_description
1 polymer ?
#
loop_
_entity_poly.entity_id
_entity_poly.type
_entity_poly.pdbx_seq_one_letter_code
_entity_poly.pdbx_strand_id
1 'polypeptide(L)'
;MRPKTIGATYMMIGVVFAAFTAVLVTVVRATPAPVVQGAALIQPIVALVVLTAIVGLLMAVYRNVAVIRGAASARYFRTYTAESPAEWVERPARAYMNLLELPVLFYVVCLLMLATGRFDSVQVSLAWVFVIARCVHAFIHIAFNYVPLRFAAFLAGVVTLAVMWTRFAAQNLS
;
A
#
# COMPACT_ATOMS: atom_id res chain seq x y z
N MET A 1 10.11 -19.04 -21.70
CA MET A 1 10.90 -18.11 -20.85
C MET A 1 11.91 -18.91 -20.03
N ARG A 2 13.19 -18.50 -19.99
CA ARG A 2 14.28 -19.27 -19.35
C ARG A 2 14.27 -19.07 -17.82
N PRO A 3 14.34 -20.14 -17.01
CA PRO A 3 14.23 -20.08 -15.54
C PRO A 3 15.33 -19.25 -14.83
N LYS A 4 16.47 -19.00 -15.49
CA LYS A 4 17.59 -18.24 -14.89
C LYS A 4 17.30 -16.75 -14.63
N THR A 5 16.36 -16.13 -15.36
CA THR A 5 16.08 -14.68 -15.21
C THR A 5 15.13 -14.36 -14.05
N ILE A 6 14.28 -15.31 -13.67
CA ILE A 6 13.34 -15.15 -12.55
C ILE A 6 14.12 -15.07 -11.23
N GLY A 7 15.07 -15.99 -11.00
CA GLY A 7 15.92 -15.99 -9.81
C GLY A 7 16.73 -14.70 -9.65
N ALA A 8 17.33 -14.18 -10.72
CA ALA A 8 18.07 -12.92 -10.70
C ALA A 8 17.19 -11.71 -10.32
N THR A 9 15.95 -11.68 -10.82
CA THR A 9 14.99 -10.60 -10.51
C THR A 9 14.63 -10.58 -9.03
N TYR A 10 14.34 -11.74 -8.43
CA TYR A 10 14.02 -11.82 -7.00
C TYR A 10 15.23 -11.58 -6.10
N MET A 11 16.44 -11.99 -6.51
CA MET A 11 17.66 -11.62 -5.80
C MET A 11 17.88 -10.11 -5.79
N MET A 12 17.69 -9.45 -6.94
CA MET A 12 17.79 -7.99 -7.03
C MET A 12 16.74 -7.30 -6.13
N ILE A 13 15.49 -7.79 -6.12
CA ILE A 13 14.45 -7.30 -5.20
C ILE A 13 14.88 -7.50 -3.75
N GLY A 14 15.45 -8.66 -3.40
CA GLY A 14 15.96 -8.93 -2.06
C GLY A 14 17.06 -7.97 -1.63
N VAL A 15 18.00 -7.64 -2.52
CA VAL A 15 19.08 -6.67 -2.26
C VAL A 15 18.52 -5.26 -2.07
N VAL A 16 17.66 -4.80 -2.98
CA VAL A 16 17.00 -3.49 -2.87
C VAL A 16 16.18 -3.40 -1.59
N PHE A 17 15.50 -4.48 -1.23
CA PHE A 17 14.71 -4.58 -0.01
C PHE A 17 15.58 -4.51 1.26
N ALA A 18 16.70 -5.24 1.30
CA ALA A 18 17.63 -5.20 2.41
C ALA A 18 18.22 -3.80 2.59
N ALA A 19 18.60 -3.15 1.48
CA ALA A 19 19.10 -1.79 1.48
C ALA A 19 18.02 -0.79 1.98
N PHE A 20 16.79 -0.89 1.47
CA PHE A 20 15.67 -0.06 1.90
C PHE A 20 15.40 -0.20 3.41
N THR A 21 15.40 -1.44 3.91
CA THR A 21 15.20 -1.72 5.33
C THR A 21 16.33 -1.15 6.18
N ALA A 22 17.59 -1.31 5.75
CA ALA A 22 18.74 -0.74 6.44
C ALA A 22 18.66 0.79 6.49
N VAL A 23 18.31 1.44 5.38
CA VAL A 23 18.11 2.90 5.32
C VAL A 23 17.02 3.33 6.28
N LEU A 24 15.86 2.68 6.30
CA LEU A 24 14.78 3.00 7.23
C LEU A 24 15.23 2.91 8.68
N VAL A 25 15.89 1.81 9.06
CA VAL A 25 16.38 1.61 10.44
C VAL A 25 17.42 2.65 10.81
N THR A 26 18.36 2.96 9.91
CA THR A 26 19.37 4.00 10.14
C THR A 26 18.74 5.37 10.31
N VAL A 27 17.80 5.76 9.45
CA VAL A 27 17.08 7.04 9.54
C VAL A 27 16.34 7.14 10.88
N VAL A 28 15.64 6.08 11.29
CA VAL A 28 14.89 6.02 12.55
C VAL A 28 15.80 6.18 13.77
N ARG A 29 17.03 5.63 13.71
CA ARG A 29 18.02 5.69 14.80
C ARG A 29 18.81 7.00 14.82
N ALA A 30 19.11 7.55 13.65
CA ALA A 30 20.01 8.71 13.51
C ALA A 30 19.29 10.06 13.60
N THR A 31 17.96 10.10 13.43
CA THR A 31 17.22 11.36 13.40
C THR A 31 16.68 11.72 14.79
N PRO A 32 17.14 12.83 15.40
CA PRO A 32 16.48 13.40 16.58
C PRO A 32 15.09 13.86 16.17
N ALA A 33 14.07 13.41 16.89
CA ALA A 33 12.70 13.50 16.42
C ALA A 33 11.94 14.61 17.19
N PRO A 34 11.83 15.83 16.64
CA PRO A 34 11.09 16.90 17.27
C PRO A 34 9.60 16.57 17.37
N VAL A 35 8.96 17.17 18.38
CA VAL A 35 7.49 17.13 18.54
C VAL A 35 6.85 17.89 17.36
N VAL A 36 5.87 17.27 16.72
CA VAL A 36 5.19 17.82 15.53
C VAL A 36 3.71 18.01 15.84
N GLN A 37 3.07 18.99 15.19
CA GLN A 37 1.65 19.23 15.34
C GLN A 37 0.83 18.06 14.79
N GLY A 38 -0.27 17.70 15.48
CA GLY A 38 -1.19 16.61 15.08
C GLY A 38 -1.66 16.67 13.63
N ALA A 39 -1.83 17.89 13.09
CA ALA A 39 -2.23 18.11 11.71
C ALA A 39 -1.30 17.44 10.66
N ALA A 40 -0.01 17.28 10.96
CA ALA A 40 0.96 16.70 10.03
C ALA A 40 0.70 15.19 9.78
N LEU A 41 0.17 14.47 10.77
CA LEU A 41 -0.14 13.05 10.64
C LEU A 41 -1.49 12.81 9.96
N ILE A 42 -2.39 13.79 9.99
CA ILE A 42 -3.70 13.72 9.32
C ILE A 42 -3.54 13.73 7.79
N GLN A 43 -2.57 14.47 7.25
CA GLN A 43 -2.34 14.57 5.81
C GLN A 43 -2.12 13.20 5.12
N PRO A 44 -1.20 12.32 5.57
CA PRO A 44 -1.03 11.01 4.96
C PRO A 44 -2.25 10.09 5.14
N ILE A 45 -3.00 10.22 6.24
CA ILE A 45 -4.27 9.50 6.44
C ILE A 45 -5.27 9.88 5.33
N VAL A 46 -5.49 11.18 5.14
CA VAL A 46 -6.41 11.69 4.11
C VAL A 46 -5.94 11.28 2.70
N ALA A 47 -4.64 11.39 2.42
CA ALA A 47 -4.08 10.97 1.14
C ALA A 47 -4.37 9.49 0.83
N LEU A 48 -4.27 8.61 1.83
CA LEU A 48 -4.58 7.20 1.66
C LEU A 48 -6.08 6.93 1.45
N VAL A 49 -6.95 7.65 2.17
CA VAL A 49 -8.40 7.59 1.94
C VAL A 49 -8.76 8.01 0.52
N VAL A 50 -8.15 9.10 0.03
CA VAL A 50 -8.33 9.57 -1.35
C VAL A 50 -7.86 8.53 -2.36
N LEU A 51 -6.69 7.90 -2.15
CA LEU A 51 -6.22 6.82 -3.01
C LEU A 51 -7.23 5.65 -3.06
N THR A 52 -7.73 5.22 -1.91
CA THR A 52 -8.73 4.15 -1.82
C THR A 52 -10.02 4.53 -2.55
N ALA A 53 -10.50 5.76 -2.40
CA ALA A 53 -11.68 6.26 -3.10
C ALA A 53 -11.48 6.28 -4.62
N ILE A 54 -10.32 6.76 -5.09
CA ILE A 54 -9.98 6.78 -6.53
C ILE A 54 -9.98 5.35 -7.09
N VAL A 55 -9.31 4.41 -6.43
CA VAL A 55 -9.24 3.02 -6.90
C VAL A 55 -10.62 2.33 -6.85
N GLY A 56 -11.43 2.63 -5.83
CA GLY A 56 -12.82 2.15 -5.75
C GLY A 56 -13.70 2.70 -6.88
N LEU A 57 -13.54 3.98 -7.23
CA LEU A 57 -14.23 4.59 -8.36
C LEU A 57 -13.78 3.97 -9.69
N LEU A 58 -12.47 3.75 -9.88
CA LEU A 58 -11.94 3.07 -11.07
C LEU A 58 -12.53 1.66 -11.21
N MET A 59 -12.60 0.89 -10.13
CA MET A 59 -13.26 -0.41 -10.12
C MET A 59 -14.72 -0.30 -10.57
N ALA A 60 -15.49 0.63 -10.01
CA ALA A 60 -16.89 0.82 -10.37
C ALA A 60 -17.04 1.18 -11.86
N VAL A 61 -16.25 2.14 -12.36
CA VAL A 61 -16.28 2.57 -13.76
C VAL A 61 -15.94 1.40 -14.69
N TYR A 62 -14.86 0.67 -14.43
CA TYR A 62 -14.39 -0.40 -15.32
C TYR A 62 -15.38 -1.55 -15.40
N ARG A 63 -15.99 -1.94 -14.26
CA ARG A 63 -17.03 -2.98 -14.22
C ARG A 63 -18.27 -2.55 -14.98
N ASN A 64 -18.77 -1.32 -14.76
CA ASN A 64 -19.95 -0.82 -15.46
C ASN A 64 -19.71 -0.70 -16.97
N VAL A 65 -18.57 -0.16 -17.38
CA VAL A 65 -18.19 -0.06 -18.80
C VAL A 65 -18.10 -1.45 -19.45
N ALA A 66 -17.53 -2.44 -18.77
CA ALA A 66 -17.44 -3.80 -19.29
C ALA A 66 -18.83 -4.43 -19.50
N VAL A 67 -19.77 -4.21 -18.56
CA VAL A 67 -21.16 -4.71 -18.72
C VAL A 67 -21.89 -3.99 -19.84
N ILE A 68 -21.82 -2.65 -19.90
CA ILE A 68 -22.49 -1.85 -20.92
C ILE A 68 -21.98 -2.19 -22.33
N ARG A 69 -20.67 -2.46 -22.48
CA ARG A 69 -20.05 -2.84 -23.75
C ARG A 69 -20.18 -4.33 -24.08
N GLY A 70 -20.86 -5.12 -23.26
CA GLY A 70 -20.99 -6.58 -23.44
C GLY A 70 -19.68 -7.36 -23.25
N ALA A 71 -18.63 -6.73 -22.74
CA ALA A 71 -17.34 -7.37 -22.43
C ALA A 71 -17.37 -8.16 -21.10
N ALA A 72 -18.43 -8.02 -20.30
CA ALA A 72 -18.67 -8.76 -19.07
C ALA A 72 -20.17 -9.01 -18.88
N SER A 73 -20.54 -10.17 -18.35
CA SER A 73 -21.93 -10.45 -17.98
C SER A 73 -22.28 -9.85 -16.63
N ALA A 74 -23.43 -9.18 -16.50
CA ALA A 74 -23.96 -8.76 -15.20
C ALA A 74 -24.24 -9.96 -14.25
N ARG A 75 -24.36 -11.19 -14.79
CA ARG A 75 -24.45 -12.40 -13.97
C ARG A 75 -23.13 -12.70 -13.26
N TYR A 76 -22.00 -12.44 -13.92
CA TYR A 76 -20.68 -12.65 -13.33
C TYR A 76 -20.53 -11.89 -12.01
N PHE A 77 -20.86 -10.60 -11.98
CA PHE A 77 -20.71 -9.80 -10.75
C PHE A 77 -21.75 -10.13 -9.66
N ARG A 78 -22.84 -10.83 -10.00
CA ARG A 78 -23.86 -11.28 -9.03
C ARG A 78 -23.47 -12.58 -8.34
N THR A 79 -22.95 -13.55 -9.08
CA THR A 79 -22.75 -14.92 -8.58
C THR A 79 -21.31 -15.40 -8.65
N TYR A 80 -20.44 -14.71 -9.39
CA TYR A 80 -19.06 -15.13 -9.72
C TYR A 80 -18.97 -16.53 -10.34
N THR A 81 -20.07 -17.04 -10.91
CA THR A 81 -20.14 -18.37 -11.54
C THR A 81 -20.17 -18.33 -13.07
N ALA A 82 -20.36 -17.15 -13.66
CA ALA A 82 -20.26 -16.97 -15.09
C ALA A 82 -18.79 -16.85 -15.54
N GLU A 83 -18.57 -16.80 -16.85
CA GLU A 83 -17.23 -16.60 -17.41
C GLU A 83 -16.59 -15.30 -16.88
N SER A 84 -15.32 -15.41 -16.50
CA SER A 84 -14.56 -14.28 -15.96
C SER A 84 -14.32 -13.23 -17.04
N PRO A 85 -14.57 -11.94 -16.75
CA PRO A 85 -14.24 -10.87 -17.67
C PRO A 85 -12.72 -10.74 -17.83
N ALA A 86 -12.34 -10.00 -18.88
CA ALA A 86 -10.95 -9.71 -19.17
C ALA A 86 -10.22 -9.08 -17.97
N GLU A 87 -8.92 -9.34 -17.88
CA GLU A 87 -8.13 -9.02 -16.69
C GLU A 87 -8.16 -7.53 -16.29
N TRP A 88 -8.24 -6.64 -17.27
CA TRP A 88 -8.32 -5.19 -17.06
C TRP A 88 -9.55 -4.77 -16.25
N VAL A 89 -10.63 -5.57 -16.26
CA VAL A 89 -11.86 -5.33 -15.48
C VAL A 89 -11.67 -5.69 -14.01
N GLU A 90 -10.90 -6.75 -13.72
CA GLU A 90 -10.70 -7.26 -12.35
C GLU A 90 -9.47 -6.67 -11.64
N ARG A 91 -8.49 -6.13 -12.38
CA ARG A 91 -7.29 -5.51 -11.79
C ARG A 91 -7.62 -4.40 -10.78
N PRO A 92 -8.50 -3.42 -11.07
CA PRO A 92 -8.87 -2.39 -10.08
C PRO A 92 -9.58 -2.98 -8.85
N ALA A 93 -10.40 -4.02 -9.02
CA ALA A 93 -11.10 -4.67 -7.91
C ALA A 93 -10.12 -5.34 -6.95
N ARG A 94 -9.15 -6.09 -7.49
CA ARG A 94 -8.09 -6.72 -6.69
C ARG A 94 -7.17 -5.70 -6.02
N ALA A 95 -6.85 -4.61 -6.71
CA ALA A 95 -6.09 -3.50 -6.12
C ALA A 95 -6.87 -2.82 -4.98
N TYR A 96 -8.19 -2.62 -5.14
CA TYR A 96 -9.06 -2.04 -4.12
C TYR A 96 -9.10 -2.90 -2.86
N MET A 97 -9.33 -4.22 -2.99
CA MET A 97 -9.32 -5.13 -1.85
C MET A 97 -7.99 -5.09 -1.09
N ASN A 98 -6.86 -5.06 -1.80
CA ASN A 98 -5.55 -4.96 -1.15
C ASN A 98 -5.35 -3.63 -0.39
N LEU A 99 -5.92 -2.53 -0.88
CA LEU A 99 -5.92 -1.23 -0.18
C LEU A 99 -6.83 -1.21 1.06
N LEU A 100 -7.64 -2.25 1.30
CA LEU A 100 -8.45 -2.37 2.51
C LEU A 100 -7.85 -3.30 3.56
N GLU A 101 -6.82 -4.08 3.24
CA GLU A 101 -6.22 -5.04 4.17
C GLU A 101 -5.12 -4.38 5.03
N LEU A 102 -4.00 -4.00 4.42
CA LEU A 102 -2.87 -3.42 5.15
C LEU A 102 -3.13 -2.00 5.66
N PRO A 103 -3.79 -1.11 4.91
CA PRO A 103 -4.12 0.24 5.39
C PRO A 103 -4.90 0.31 6.70
N VAL A 104 -5.66 -0.73 7.07
CA VAL A 104 -6.37 -0.76 8.36
C VAL A 104 -5.39 -0.66 9.52
N LEU A 105 -4.30 -1.43 9.50
CA LEU A 105 -3.25 -1.38 10.53
C LEU A 105 -2.51 -0.03 10.53
N PHE A 106 -2.40 0.63 9.37
CA PHE A 106 -1.86 1.98 9.27
C PHE A 106 -2.79 3.01 9.91
N TYR A 107 -4.09 2.97 9.63
CA TYR A 107 -5.05 3.87 10.26
C TYR A 107 -5.08 3.69 11.77
N VAL A 108 -5.05 2.44 12.26
CA VAL A 108 -5.00 2.15 13.70
C VAL A 108 -3.79 2.80 14.36
N VAL A 109 -2.57 2.59 13.84
CA VAL A 109 -1.37 3.17 14.46
C VAL A 109 -1.38 4.70 14.42
N CYS A 110 -1.87 5.30 13.33
CA CYS A 110 -1.95 6.76 13.23
C CYS A 110 -2.98 7.35 14.20
N LEU A 111 -4.13 6.70 14.38
CA LEU A 111 -5.14 7.12 15.35
C LEU A 111 -4.63 6.96 16.79
N LEU A 112 -3.90 5.89 17.09
CA LEU A 112 -3.24 5.72 18.39
C LEU A 112 -2.20 6.81 18.65
N MET A 113 -1.36 7.13 17.67
CA MET A 113 -0.40 8.24 17.73
C MET A 113 -1.08 9.59 18.01
N LEU A 114 -2.21 9.87 17.34
CA LEU A 114 -2.99 11.09 17.57
C LEU A 114 -3.65 11.10 18.96
N ALA A 115 -4.18 9.95 19.41
CA ALA A 115 -4.88 9.83 20.68
C ALA A 115 -3.94 9.93 21.88
N THR A 116 -2.73 9.35 21.80
CA THR A 116 -1.73 9.47 22.87
C THR A 116 -0.98 10.81 22.80
N GLY A 117 -1.02 11.49 21.66
CA GLY A 117 -0.20 12.66 21.38
C GLY A 117 1.30 12.34 21.31
N ARG A 118 1.68 11.05 21.30
CA ARG A 118 3.07 10.59 21.33
C ARG A 118 3.47 10.14 19.93
N PHE A 119 3.91 11.12 19.14
CA PHE A 119 4.53 10.87 17.85
C PHE A 119 5.52 11.97 17.47
N ASP A 120 6.33 11.70 16.45
CA ASP A 120 7.39 12.59 15.99
C ASP A 120 7.50 12.70 14.46
N SER A 121 8.43 13.54 14.00
CA SER A 121 8.64 13.80 12.57
C SER A 121 9.07 12.56 11.78
N VAL A 122 9.71 11.59 12.42
CA VAL A 122 10.12 10.33 11.81
C VAL A 122 8.88 9.50 11.49
N GLN A 123 7.91 9.41 12.40
CA GLN A 123 6.64 8.70 12.15
C GLN A 123 5.81 9.36 11.06
N VAL A 124 5.80 10.70 10.98
CA VAL A 124 5.14 11.43 9.88
C VAL A 124 5.81 11.09 8.54
N SER A 125 7.13 11.04 8.50
CA SER A 125 7.88 10.67 7.29
C SER A 125 7.61 9.23 6.87
N LEU A 126 7.60 8.30 7.82
CA LEU A 126 7.24 6.90 7.58
C LEU A 126 5.80 6.75 7.06
N ALA A 127 4.87 7.57 7.57
CA ALA A 127 3.49 7.56 7.10
C ALA A 127 3.40 7.95 5.62
N TRP A 128 4.15 8.97 5.18
CA TRP A 128 4.23 9.33 3.76
C TRP A 128 4.90 8.25 2.91
N VAL A 129 5.97 7.63 3.39
CA VAL A 129 6.62 6.50 2.70
C VAL A 129 5.61 5.37 2.50
N PHE A 130 4.79 5.06 3.51
CA PHE A 130 3.73 4.06 3.40
C PHE A 130 2.71 4.43 2.32
N VAL A 131 2.20 5.67 2.32
CA VAL A 131 1.25 6.16 1.31
C VAL A 131 1.83 6.06 -0.10
N ILE A 132 3.08 6.50 -0.31
CA ILE A 132 3.75 6.43 -1.61
C ILE A 132 3.89 4.97 -2.06
N ALA A 133 4.29 4.06 -1.17
CA ALA A 133 4.37 2.63 -1.48
C ALA A 133 3.01 2.06 -1.90
N ARG A 134 1.90 2.51 -1.28
CA ARG A 134 0.54 2.13 -1.69
C ARG A 134 0.15 2.69 -3.05
N CYS A 135 0.48 3.95 -3.35
CA CYS A 135 0.25 4.55 -4.67
C CYS A 135 0.98 3.76 -5.77
N VAL A 136 2.27 3.48 -5.56
CA VAL A 136 3.09 2.70 -6.51
C VAL A 136 2.53 1.28 -6.69
N HIS A 137 2.20 0.61 -5.60
CA HIS A 137 1.61 -0.74 -5.65
C HIS A 137 0.29 -0.77 -6.44
N ALA A 138 -0.63 0.17 -6.16
CA ALA A 138 -1.91 0.27 -6.85
C ALA A 138 -1.73 0.57 -8.35
N PHE A 139 -0.83 1.50 -8.67
CA PHE A 139 -0.51 1.85 -10.06
C PHE A 139 0.03 0.66 -10.84
N ILE A 140 1.01 -0.07 -10.30
CA ILE A 140 1.57 -1.28 -10.95
C ILE A 140 0.48 -2.33 -11.15
N HIS A 141 -0.36 -2.55 -10.13
CA HIS A 141 -1.42 -3.56 -10.18
C HIS A 141 -2.42 -3.25 -11.29
N ILE A 142 -2.84 -1.99 -11.41
CA ILE A 142 -3.87 -1.58 -12.37
C ILE A 142 -3.31 -1.48 -13.79
N ALA A 143 -2.14 -0.86 -13.96
CA ALA A 143 -1.61 -0.54 -15.28
C ALA A 143 -1.09 -1.77 -16.04
N PHE A 144 -0.06 -2.44 -15.53
CA PHE A 144 0.66 -3.49 -16.27
C PHE A 144 0.80 -4.81 -15.49
N ASN A 145 0.40 -4.86 -14.22
CA ASN A 145 0.37 -6.04 -13.35
C ASN A 145 1.67 -6.87 -13.36
N TYR A 146 2.83 -6.21 -13.32
CA TYR A 146 4.10 -6.92 -13.23
C TYR A 146 4.37 -7.38 -11.80
N VAL A 147 4.17 -8.69 -11.57
CA VAL A 147 4.16 -9.32 -10.24
C VAL A 147 5.41 -9.02 -9.39
N PRO A 148 6.66 -9.11 -9.91
CA PRO A 148 7.84 -8.88 -9.08
C PRO A 148 7.92 -7.45 -8.53
N LEU A 149 7.63 -6.44 -9.37
CA LEU A 149 7.65 -5.04 -8.94
C LEU A 149 6.49 -4.74 -7.98
N ARG A 150 5.31 -5.34 -8.24
CA ARG A 150 4.17 -5.26 -7.32
C ARG A 150 4.54 -5.85 -5.96
N PHE A 151 5.17 -7.02 -5.93
CA PHE A 151 5.62 -7.63 -4.68
C PHE A 151 6.62 -6.76 -3.92
N ALA A 152 7.58 -6.15 -4.62
CA ALA A 152 8.54 -5.23 -4.01
C ALA A 152 7.84 -4.01 -3.36
N ALA A 153 6.89 -3.38 -4.05
CA ALA A 153 6.13 -2.24 -3.51
C ALA A 153 5.22 -2.65 -2.33
N PHE A 154 4.63 -3.85 -2.40
CA PHE A 154 3.86 -4.43 -1.30
C PHE A 154 4.74 -4.59 -0.06
N LEU A 155 5.90 -5.22 -0.21
CA LEU A 155 6.83 -5.53 0.87
C LEU A 155 7.43 -4.26 1.50
N ALA A 156 7.75 -3.25 0.69
CA ALA A 156 8.21 -1.95 1.18
C ALA A 156 7.20 -1.31 2.14
N GLY A 157 5.90 -1.36 1.82
CA GLY A 157 4.87 -0.85 2.72
C GLY A 157 4.67 -1.69 3.98
N VAL A 158 4.79 -3.03 3.89
CA VAL A 158 4.74 -3.91 5.08
C VAL A 158 5.84 -3.57 6.07
N VAL A 159 7.09 -3.43 5.59
CA VAL A 159 8.22 -3.09 6.46
C VAL A 159 8.10 -1.69 7.03
N THR A 160 7.70 -0.71 6.20
CA THR A 160 7.49 0.67 6.67
C THR A 160 6.46 0.68 7.81
N LEU A 161 5.35 -0.03 7.64
CA LEU A 161 4.30 -0.15 8.66
C LEU A 161 4.81 -0.87 9.92
N ALA A 162 5.57 -1.95 9.78
CA ALA A 162 6.16 -2.65 10.91
C ALA A 162 7.11 -1.73 11.71
N VAL A 163 7.93 -0.93 11.02
CA VAL A 163 8.83 0.06 11.64
C VAL A 163 8.04 1.18 12.35
N MET A 164 6.91 1.62 11.79
CA MET A 164 6.02 2.59 12.48
C MET A 164 5.48 2.01 13.79
N TRP A 165 5.02 0.76 13.78
CA TRP A 165 4.50 0.08 14.96
C TRP A 165 5.58 -0.16 16.03
N THR A 166 6.78 -0.60 15.65
CA THR A 166 7.86 -0.80 16.62
C THR A 166 8.30 0.50 17.28
N ARG A 167 8.37 1.60 16.51
CA ARG A 167 8.65 2.94 17.06
C ARG A 167 7.55 3.41 18.00
N PHE A 168 6.28 3.25 17.60
CA PHE A 168 5.14 3.59 18.47
C PHE A 168 5.18 2.81 19.79
N ALA A 169 5.39 1.49 19.72
CA ALA A 169 5.51 0.63 20.90
C ALA A 169 6.68 1.08 21.80
N ALA A 170 7.84 1.37 21.21
CA ALA A 170 9.01 1.85 21.95
C ALA A 170 8.79 3.18 22.67
N GLN A 171 7.89 4.05 22.20
CA GLN A 171 7.60 5.35 22.82
C GLN A 171 6.51 5.32 23.90
N ASN A 172 5.65 4.30 23.87
CA ASN A 172 4.46 4.20 24.72
C ASN A 172 4.57 3.08 25.78
N LEU A 173 5.46 2.10 25.59
CA LEU A 173 5.70 1.00 26.53
C LEU A 173 6.98 1.19 27.36
N SER A 174 7.80 2.20 27.03
CA SER A 174 8.95 2.65 27.83
C SER A 174 8.52 3.73 28.82
#